data_AF-A0A7J8CK61-F1
#
_entry.id   AF-A0A7J8CK61-F1
#
_cell.length_a   1.000
_cell.length_b   1.000
_cell.length_c   1.000
_cell.angle_alpha   90.00
_cell.angle_beta   90.00
_cell.angle_gamma   90.00
#
_symmetry.space_group_name_H-M   'P 1'
#
loop_
_entity.id
_entity.type
_entity.pdbx_description
1 polymer ?
#
loop_
_entity_poly.entity_id
_entity_poly.type
_entity_poly.pdbx_seq_one_letter_code
_entity_poly.pdbx_strand_id
1 'polypeptide(L)'
;MSNWRKDHLGASSSEPLKVIIIGNGPSGICLSYLLSGYTPYVKPDSVHPHPLLHRKLTEVPGVSILDQDLSYLSEGLEGRCESPVALLFDALLRPDTDFGGNMESVLMWKHQKERAIPHVVLGRNLPGGAWHSIEGSMVTLSQGQWMGLPDLQVKDWMRRKRRGLRNSRATAGDIAHYYRDYVTKKGLGHNFVSGAVVTAVEWGTSEPSGSEVQSPRPLFQVSGFLTSKDQSQRPFSLCAHNVVLATGTSDSPTQLGIPGETLPFVYHELSALEAARRAGTVTPTSDPVLIIGAGLSAADAVLYARHYNIPVIHAFRRTVDDPGLVFNQLPKMLYPEYHKVHQMMREQSILSPSPYEGYRSLPEHQPP
;
A
#
# COMPACT_ATOMS: atom_id res chain seq x y z
N MET A 1 -29.09 -9.86 -12.77
CA MET A 1 -28.12 -10.46 -11.82
C MET A 1 -27.44 -9.36 -10.98
N SER A 2 -28.22 -8.61 -10.19
CA SER A 2 -27.73 -7.41 -9.46
C SER A 2 -28.24 -7.25 -8.02
N ASN A 3 -28.86 -8.27 -7.42
CA ASN A 3 -29.47 -8.12 -6.08
C ASN A 3 -28.49 -8.28 -4.90
N TRP A 4 -27.37 -8.98 -5.08
CA TRP A 4 -26.41 -9.23 -3.98
C TRP A 4 -25.68 -7.99 -3.42
N ARG A 5 -25.68 -6.85 -4.15
CA ARG A 5 -24.91 -5.65 -3.78
C ARG A 5 -25.53 -4.79 -2.67
N LYS A 6 -26.82 -4.99 -2.34
CA LYS A 6 -27.55 -4.12 -1.41
C LYS A 6 -28.06 -4.82 -0.14
N ASP A 7 -28.22 -6.15 -0.17
CA ASP A 7 -28.99 -6.82 0.89
C ASP A 7 -28.17 -7.08 2.16
N HIS A 8 -26.86 -7.33 2.08
CA HIS A 8 -26.05 -7.65 3.27
C HIS A 8 -25.62 -6.45 4.12
N LEU A 9 -25.69 -5.23 3.59
CA LEU A 9 -25.38 -3.99 4.34
C LEU A 9 -26.64 -3.23 4.76
N GLY A 10 -27.81 -3.62 4.23
CA GLY A 10 -29.09 -2.96 4.48
C GLY A 10 -30.04 -3.72 5.41
N ALA A 11 -29.85 -5.02 5.57
CA ALA A 11 -30.51 -5.85 6.55
C ALA A 11 -29.43 -6.50 7.42
N SER A 12 -29.62 -6.54 8.73
CA SER A 12 -28.79 -7.39 9.60
C SER A 12 -28.88 -8.81 9.07
N SER A 13 -27.91 -9.29 8.30
CA SER A 13 -27.88 -10.71 7.96
C SER A 13 -27.70 -11.45 9.27
N SER A 14 -28.68 -12.29 9.61
CA SER A 14 -28.71 -13.02 10.89
C SER A 14 -27.51 -13.96 11.05
N GLU A 15 -26.84 -14.31 9.96
CA GLU A 15 -25.62 -15.14 9.99
C GLU A 15 -24.34 -14.29 9.94
N PRO A 16 -23.37 -14.57 10.84
CA PRO A 16 -22.06 -13.96 10.80
C PRO A 16 -21.25 -14.33 9.55
N LEU A 17 -20.52 -13.35 9.00
CA LEU A 17 -19.57 -13.59 7.92
C LEU A 17 -18.38 -14.42 8.42
N LYS A 18 -17.76 -15.23 7.54
CA LYS A 18 -16.55 -15.98 7.95
C LYS A 18 -15.35 -15.06 8.15
N VAL A 19 -15.16 -14.09 7.24
CA VAL A 19 -14.04 -13.13 7.28
C VAL A 19 -14.49 -11.75 6.82
N ILE A 20 -14.13 -10.71 7.58
CA ILE A 20 -14.14 -9.32 7.12
C ILE A 20 -12.70 -8.83 7.00
N ILE A 21 -12.34 -8.28 5.85
CA ILE A 21 -11.06 -7.64 5.59
C ILE A 21 -11.27 -6.13 5.63
N ILE A 22 -10.57 -5.45 6.53
CA ILE A 22 -10.63 -3.98 6.67
C ILE A 22 -9.41 -3.39 5.96
N GLY A 23 -9.65 -2.78 4.81
CA GLY A 23 -8.63 -2.22 3.92
C GLY A 23 -8.62 -2.92 2.57
N ASN A 24 -8.78 -2.14 1.49
CA ASN A 24 -8.83 -2.63 0.11
C ASN A 24 -7.57 -2.27 -0.70
N GLY A 25 -6.45 -2.09 -0.01
CA GLY A 25 -5.12 -1.97 -0.60
C GLY A 25 -4.55 -3.31 -1.09
N PRO A 26 -3.28 -3.35 -1.51
CA PRO A 26 -2.64 -4.54 -2.08
C PRO A 26 -2.74 -5.79 -1.18
N SER A 27 -2.54 -5.64 0.13
CA SER A 27 -2.64 -6.74 1.10
C SER A 27 -4.06 -7.32 1.16
N GLY A 28 -5.08 -6.45 1.24
CA GLY A 28 -6.48 -6.88 1.25
C GLY A 28 -6.92 -7.52 -0.07
N ILE A 29 -6.42 -7.02 -1.21
CA ILE A 29 -6.67 -7.63 -2.52
C ILE A 29 -6.01 -9.00 -2.62
N CYS A 30 -4.75 -9.12 -2.20
CA CYS A 30 -4.02 -10.39 -2.22
C CYS A 30 -4.71 -11.45 -1.36
N LEU A 31 -5.15 -11.08 -0.15
CA LEU A 31 -5.90 -11.99 0.70
C LEU A 31 -7.26 -12.35 0.11
N SER A 32 -8.01 -11.38 -0.44
CA SER A 32 -9.29 -11.66 -1.10
C SER A 32 -9.13 -12.61 -2.29
N TYR A 33 -8.04 -12.48 -3.05
CA TYR A 33 -7.70 -13.42 -4.12
C TYR A 33 -7.53 -14.84 -3.58
N LEU A 34 -6.78 -15.00 -2.50
CA LEU A 34 -6.58 -16.30 -1.85
C LEU A 34 -7.89 -16.88 -1.32
N LEU A 35 -8.67 -16.10 -0.56
CA LEU A 35 -9.94 -16.53 0.02
C LEU A 35 -11.02 -16.79 -1.05
N SER A 36 -10.86 -16.28 -2.27
CA SER A 36 -11.73 -16.61 -3.40
C SER A 36 -11.42 -17.98 -4.03
N GLY A 37 -10.53 -18.76 -3.43
CA GLY A 37 -10.18 -20.12 -3.87
C GLY A 37 -9.02 -20.17 -4.86
N TYR A 38 -8.24 -19.10 -5.03
CA TYR A 38 -7.02 -19.15 -5.84
C TYR A 38 -5.86 -19.66 -5.01
N THR A 39 -5.42 -20.88 -5.29
CA THR A 39 -4.47 -21.63 -4.48
C THR A 39 -3.12 -21.75 -5.21
N PRO A 40 -1.99 -21.45 -4.55
CA PRO A 40 -0.67 -21.49 -5.18
C PRO A 40 -0.11 -22.91 -5.23
N TYR A 41 0.49 -23.26 -6.36
CA TYR A 41 1.21 -24.50 -6.62
C TYR A 41 2.54 -24.18 -7.28
N VAL A 42 3.52 -25.06 -7.13
CA VAL A 42 4.75 -25.00 -7.96
C VAL A 42 4.36 -25.18 -9.42
N LYS A 43 4.83 -24.29 -10.28
CA LYS A 43 4.61 -24.34 -11.73
C LYS A 43 5.34 -25.57 -12.28
N PRO A 44 4.70 -26.41 -13.11
CA PRO A 44 5.38 -27.52 -13.78
C PRO A 44 6.64 -27.04 -14.51
N ASP A 45 7.69 -27.84 -14.45
CA ASP A 45 8.99 -27.59 -15.10
C ASP A 45 9.72 -26.30 -14.65
N SER A 46 9.25 -25.65 -13.59
CA SER A 46 9.96 -24.51 -13.00
C SER A 46 11.11 -24.98 -12.13
N VAL A 47 12.28 -24.37 -12.32
CA VAL A 47 13.47 -24.61 -11.51
C VAL A 47 13.73 -23.37 -10.68
N HIS A 48 13.78 -23.52 -9.36
CA HIS A 48 14.07 -22.43 -8.46
C HIS A 48 15.60 -22.23 -8.38
N PRO A 49 16.13 -20.99 -8.41
CA PRO A 49 17.56 -20.73 -8.48
C PRO A 49 18.30 -21.16 -7.21
N HIS A 50 17.63 -21.09 -6.05
CA HIS A 50 18.14 -21.62 -4.79
C HIS A 50 18.02 -23.15 -4.77
N PRO A 51 19.12 -23.93 -4.79
CA PRO A 51 19.06 -25.39 -4.96
C PRO A 51 18.39 -26.12 -3.80
N LEU A 52 18.62 -25.66 -2.55
CA LEU A 52 17.97 -26.27 -1.37
C LEU A 52 16.45 -26.05 -1.39
N LEU A 53 15.99 -24.82 -1.60
CA LEU A 53 14.56 -24.55 -1.75
C LEU A 53 13.96 -25.31 -2.94
N HIS A 54 14.66 -25.39 -4.08
CA HIS A 54 14.20 -26.22 -5.20
C HIS A 54 13.98 -27.67 -4.79
N ARG A 55 14.95 -28.28 -4.11
CA ARG A 55 14.84 -29.65 -3.61
C ARG A 55 13.61 -29.81 -2.70
N LYS A 56 13.45 -28.93 -1.70
CA LYS A 56 12.30 -28.93 -0.79
C LYS A 56 10.97 -28.86 -1.55
N LEU A 57 10.85 -27.98 -2.54
CA LEU A 57 9.65 -27.83 -3.37
C LEU A 57 9.33 -29.07 -4.22
N THR A 58 10.34 -29.87 -4.57
CA THR A 58 10.17 -31.09 -5.38
C THR A 58 9.86 -32.35 -4.57
N GLU A 59 9.96 -32.31 -3.24
CA GLU A 59 9.70 -33.47 -2.37
C GLU A 59 8.22 -33.89 -2.39
N VAL A 60 7.31 -32.92 -2.51
CA VAL A 60 5.87 -33.17 -2.49
C VAL A 60 5.19 -32.51 -3.70
N PRO A 61 5.39 -33.05 -4.92
CA PRO A 61 4.83 -32.47 -6.13
C PRO A 61 3.31 -32.55 -6.13
N GLY A 62 2.66 -31.53 -6.70
CA GLY A 62 1.19 -31.51 -6.88
C GLY A 62 0.39 -31.08 -5.65
N VAL A 63 1.02 -30.90 -4.49
CA VAL A 63 0.39 -30.34 -3.29
C VAL A 63 0.53 -28.81 -3.29
N SER A 64 -0.50 -28.09 -2.82
CA SER A 64 -0.43 -26.62 -2.74
C SER A 64 0.67 -26.21 -1.77
N ILE A 65 1.33 -25.08 -2.04
CA ILE A 65 2.27 -24.47 -1.09
C ILE A 65 1.61 -24.25 0.28
N LEU A 66 0.31 -23.91 0.31
CA LEU A 66 -0.42 -23.66 1.56
C LEU A 66 -0.72 -24.92 2.38
N ASP A 67 -0.69 -26.08 1.74
CA ASP A 67 -0.94 -27.37 2.40
C ASP A 67 0.38 -28.09 2.75
N GLN A 68 1.52 -27.44 2.53
CA GLN A 68 2.85 -27.94 2.88
C GLN A 68 3.35 -27.30 4.18
N ASP A 69 4.44 -27.82 4.73
CA ASP A 69 5.10 -27.24 5.89
C ASP A 69 5.82 -25.94 5.50
N LEU A 70 5.16 -24.81 5.73
CA LEU A 70 5.70 -23.48 5.43
C LEU A 70 6.97 -23.17 6.24
N SER A 71 7.08 -23.68 7.48
CA SER A 71 8.27 -23.48 8.31
C SER A 71 9.46 -24.18 7.68
N TYR A 72 9.30 -25.45 7.30
CA TYR A 72 10.31 -26.22 6.58
C TYR A 72 10.71 -25.58 5.24
N LEU A 73 9.73 -25.14 4.44
CA LEU A 73 10.00 -24.47 3.16
C LEU A 73 10.73 -23.13 3.34
N SER A 74 10.46 -22.41 4.43
CA SER A 74 11.07 -21.10 4.72
C SER A 74 12.46 -21.16 5.37
N GLU A 75 12.86 -22.32 5.89
CA GLU A 75 14.12 -22.48 6.60
C GLU A 75 15.32 -22.18 5.69
N GLY A 76 16.21 -21.32 6.20
CA GLY A 76 17.44 -20.90 5.53
C GLY A 76 17.25 -19.78 4.51
N LEU A 77 16.02 -19.24 4.37
CA LEU A 77 15.79 -18.06 3.55
C LEU A 77 16.17 -16.79 4.31
N GLU A 78 16.96 -15.95 3.67
CA GLU A 78 17.37 -14.64 4.15
C GLU A 78 16.79 -13.56 3.24
N GLY A 79 16.48 -12.39 3.80
CA GLY A 79 16.00 -11.26 3.01
C GLY A 79 15.59 -10.07 3.87
N ARG A 80 14.78 -9.20 3.29
CA ARG A 80 14.44 -7.88 3.85
C ARG A 80 13.28 -7.90 4.86
N CYS A 81 12.65 -9.05 5.05
CA CYS A 81 11.50 -9.21 5.95
C CYS A 81 11.85 -10.19 7.06
N GLU A 82 11.38 -9.94 8.28
CA GLU A 82 11.58 -10.86 9.42
C GLU A 82 10.60 -12.04 9.39
N SER A 83 9.53 -11.98 8.58
CA SER A 83 8.56 -13.06 8.47
C SER A 83 9.08 -14.17 7.54
N PRO A 84 9.29 -15.41 8.03
CA PRO A 84 9.79 -16.50 7.21
C PRO A 84 8.85 -16.84 6.05
N VAL A 85 7.53 -16.76 6.28
CA VAL A 85 6.53 -17.01 5.25
C VAL A 85 6.54 -15.90 4.19
N ALA A 86 6.74 -14.64 4.59
CA ALA A 86 6.87 -13.55 3.61
C ALA A 86 8.12 -13.74 2.75
N LEU A 87 9.26 -14.09 3.35
CA LEU A 87 10.50 -14.42 2.62
C LEU A 87 10.30 -15.57 1.65
N LEU A 88 9.60 -16.63 2.06
CA LEU A 88 9.24 -17.74 1.19
C LEU A 88 8.42 -17.25 -0.01
N PHE A 89 7.36 -16.47 0.20
CA PHE A 89 6.55 -15.98 -0.92
C PHE A 89 7.29 -14.97 -1.80
N ASP A 90 8.20 -14.16 -1.26
CA ASP A 90 9.08 -13.31 -2.06
C ASP A 90 10.02 -14.15 -2.93
N ALA A 91 10.65 -15.18 -2.36
CA ALA A 91 11.49 -16.13 -3.09
C ALA A 91 10.71 -16.93 -4.14
N LEU A 92 9.43 -17.22 -3.93
CA LEU A 92 8.62 -17.99 -4.90
C LEU A 92 7.98 -17.11 -6.00
N LEU A 93 7.54 -15.90 -5.65
CA LEU A 93 6.94 -14.96 -6.60
C LEU A 93 8.00 -14.28 -7.46
N ARG A 94 9.19 -14.07 -6.88
CA ARG A 94 10.24 -13.20 -7.41
C ARG A 94 11.65 -13.68 -7.00
N PRO A 95 12.08 -14.86 -7.47
CA PRO A 95 13.18 -15.61 -6.85
C PRO A 95 14.57 -14.97 -6.89
N ASP A 96 14.82 -14.07 -7.84
CA ASP A 96 16.10 -13.42 -8.06
C ASP A 96 16.03 -11.88 -7.86
N THR A 97 14.95 -11.39 -7.27
CA THR A 97 14.70 -9.94 -7.14
C THR A 97 15.76 -9.22 -6.32
N ASP A 98 16.20 -9.80 -5.20
CA ASP A 98 17.23 -9.17 -4.36
C ASP A 98 18.63 -9.17 -5.04
N PHE A 99 18.83 -10.02 -6.06
CA PHE A 99 20.03 -10.04 -6.91
C PHE A 99 19.89 -9.22 -8.20
N GLY A 100 18.81 -8.45 -8.34
CA GLY A 100 18.54 -7.64 -9.53
C GLY A 100 18.14 -8.44 -10.77
N GLY A 101 17.78 -9.71 -10.60
CA GLY A 101 17.31 -10.57 -11.66
C GLY A 101 15.86 -10.28 -12.08
N ASN A 102 15.37 -11.05 -13.05
CA ASN A 102 14.04 -10.88 -13.65
C ASN A 102 13.40 -12.23 -13.98
N MET A 103 13.68 -13.25 -13.17
CA MET A 103 13.09 -14.56 -13.35
C MET A 103 11.59 -14.52 -13.06
N GLU A 104 10.83 -15.31 -13.81
CA GLU A 104 9.40 -15.43 -13.59
C GLU A 104 9.12 -16.15 -12.26
N SER A 105 7.91 -15.94 -11.73
CA SER A 105 7.44 -16.70 -10.58
C SER A 105 7.48 -18.19 -10.85
N VAL A 106 7.95 -18.94 -9.85
CA VAL A 106 7.86 -20.41 -9.82
C VAL A 106 6.47 -20.91 -9.38
N LEU A 107 5.53 -19.99 -9.14
CA LEU A 107 4.17 -20.32 -8.76
C LEU A 107 3.21 -20.25 -9.95
N MET A 108 2.28 -21.19 -9.97
CA MET A 108 1.03 -21.08 -10.71
C MET A 108 -0.14 -21.03 -9.73
N TRP A 109 -1.23 -20.42 -10.15
CA TRP A 109 -2.42 -20.25 -9.31
C TRP A 109 -3.58 -21.03 -9.92
N LYS A 110 -4.15 -21.95 -9.15
CA LYS A 110 -5.32 -22.76 -9.58
C LYS A 110 -6.55 -22.27 -8.83
N HIS A 111 -7.64 -22.07 -9.56
CA HIS A 111 -8.91 -21.69 -8.95
C HIS A 111 -9.70 -22.95 -8.54
N GLN A 112 -9.90 -23.11 -7.24
CA GLN A 112 -10.57 -24.23 -6.58
C GLN A 112 -11.74 -23.69 -5.76
N LYS A 113 -12.95 -23.77 -6.32
CA LYS A 113 -14.16 -23.17 -5.72
C LYS A 113 -14.48 -23.77 -4.35
N GLU A 114 -14.18 -25.04 -4.16
CA GLU A 114 -14.33 -25.78 -2.90
C GLU A 114 -13.47 -25.23 -1.77
N ARG A 115 -12.39 -24.49 -2.09
CA ARG A 115 -11.53 -23.81 -1.11
C ARG A 115 -11.95 -22.37 -0.84
N ALA A 116 -12.97 -21.85 -1.52
CA ALA A 116 -13.40 -20.47 -1.34
C ALA A 116 -14.02 -20.27 0.05
N ILE A 117 -13.59 -19.21 0.73
CA ILE A 117 -14.08 -18.78 2.02
C ILE A 117 -14.89 -17.50 1.80
N PRO A 118 -16.22 -17.49 2.09
CA PRO A 118 -17.03 -16.28 2.02
C PRO A 118 -16.43 -15.14 2.84
N HIS A 119 -16.20 -13.99 2.19
CA HIS A 119 -15.56 -12.84 2.83
C HIS A 119 -16.02 -11.54 2.21
N VAL A 120 -15.83 -10.44 2.95
CA VAL A 120 -16.07 -9.08 2.46
C VAL A 120 -14.83 -8.22 2.70
N VAL A 121 -14.48 -7.39 1.73
CA VAL A 121 -13.42 -6.39 1.80
C VAL A 121 -14.04 -5.00 1.90
N LEU A 122 -13.82 -4.34 3.03
CA LEU A 122 -14.29 -2.98 3.28
C LEU A 122 -13.14 -2.00 3.03
N GLY A 123 -13.38 -0.93 2.28
CA GLY A 123 -12.38 0.12 2.12
C GLY A 123 -12.96 1.47 1.73
N ARG A 124 -12.30 2.54 2.19
CA ARG A 124 -12.75 3.94 1.98
C ARG A 124 -12.77 4.32 0.50
N ASN A 125 -11.77 3.85 -0.25
CA ASN A 125 -11.54 4.23 -1.63
C ASN A 125 -11.88 3.09 -2.61
N LEU A 126 -11.51 3.26 -3.88
CA LEU A 126 -11.50 2.18 -4.86
C LEU A 126 -10.42 1.14 -4.51
N PRO A 127 -10.51 -0.10 -5.03
CA PRO A 127 -9.45 -1.09 -4.84
C PRO A 127 -8.08 -0.54 -5.26
N GLY A 128 -7.10 -0.70 -4.38
CA GLY A 128 -5.80 -0.04 -4.46
C GLY A 128 -5.46 0.76 -3.20
N GLY A 129 -6.44 1.08 -2.35
CA GLY A 129 -6.22 1.69 -1.04
C GLY A 129 -5.49 3.04 -1.14
N ALA A 130 -4.39 3.20 -0.40
CA ALA A 130 -3.62 4.45 -0.31
C ALA A 130 -3.06 4.93 -1.65
N TRP A 131 -2.91 4.06 -2.66
CA TRP A 131 -2.45 4.47 -4.00
C TRP A 131 -3.39 5.47 -4.69
N HIS A 132 -4.66 5.55 -4.28
CA HIS A 132 -5.60 6.56 -4.78
C HIS A 132 -5.43 7.93 -4.10
N SER A 133 -4.69 8.00 -2.98
CA SER A 133 -4.42 9.23 -2.23
C SER A 133 -3.08 9.88 -2.62
N ILE A 134 -2.27 9.20 -3.45
CA ILE A 134 -0.98 9.70 -3.93
C ILE A 134 -1.19 10.38 -5.29
N GLU A 135 -0.48 11.48 -5.56
CA GLU A 135 -0.56 12.14 -6.86
C GLU A 135 -0.24 11.16 -7.99
N GLY A 136 -1.14 11.07 -8.97
CA GLY A 136 -1.02 10.08 -10.03
C GLY A 136 0.25 10.18 -10.87
N SER A 137 0.90 11.35 -10.90
CA SER A 137 2.13 11.63 -11.64
C SER A 137 3.41 11.18 -10.92
N MET A 138 3.34 11.00 -9.59
CA MET A 138 4.48 10.54 -8.78
C MET A 138 4.92 9.15 -9.21
N VAL A 139 6.22 8.91 -9.20
CA VAL A 139 6.81 7.63 -9.57
C VAL A 139 7.07 6.79 -8.33
N THR A 140 6.92 5.47 -8.46
CA THR A 140 7.26 4.54 -7.38
C THR A 140 8.72 4.68 -6.98
N LEU A 141 9.03 4.43 -5.71
CA LEU A 141 10.42 4.30 -5.25
C LEU A 141 11.02 3.01 -5.84
N SER A 142 10.37 1.89 -5.57
CA SER A 142 10.78 0.58 -6.08
C SER A 142 10.47 0.39 -7.56
N GLN A 143 11.02 -0.68 -8.14
CA GLN A 143 10.68 -1.08 -9.50
C GLN A 143 9.18 -1.36 -9.62
N GLY A 144 8.55 -0.90 -10.70
CA GLY A 144 7.11 -1.05 -10.90
C GLY A 144 6.67 -2.52 -10.94
N GLN A 145 7.56 -3.41 -11.40
CA GLN A 145 7.29 -4.85 -11.42
C GLN A 145 7.13 -5.47 -10.03
N TRP A 146 7.74 -4.90 -9.00
CA TRP A 146 7.62 -5.38 -7.62
C TRP A 146 6.24 -5.06 -7.00
N MET A 147 5.50 -4.13 -7.60
CA MET A 147 4.15 -3.76 -7.14
C MET A 147 3.07 -4.74 -7.60
N GLY A 148 3.43 -5.76 -8.38
CA GLY A 148 2.50 -6.73 -8.92
C GLY A 148 1.91 -7.67 -7.88
N LEU A 149 0.63 -7.95 -8.05
CA LEU A 149 -0.13 -8.98 -7.36
C LEU A 149 0.03 -10.35 -8.05
N PRO A 150 -0.27 -11.45 -7.35
CA PRO A 150 -0.11 -12.79 -7.89
C PRO A 150 -0.87 -13.03 -9.20
N ASP A 151 -0.34 -13.87 -10.08
CA ASP A 151 -1.04 -14.30 -11.31
C ASP A 151 -1.44 -13.15 -12.29
N LEU A 152 -0.86 -11.95 -12.14
CA LEU A 152 -0.95 -10.87 -13.11
C LEU A 152 0.26 -9.93 -13.03
N GLN A 153 1.24 -10.12 -13.91
CA GLN A 153 2.43 -9.28 -13.90
C GLN A 153 2.12 -7.83 -14.33
N VAL A 154 2.66 -6.84 -13.59
CA VAL A 154 2.51 -5.41 -13.91
C VAL A 154 3.09 -5.10 -15.29
N LYS A 155 4.23 -5.68 -15.64
CA LYS A 155 4.88 -5.50 -16.94
C LYS A 155 3.96 -5.88 -18.11
N ASP A 156 3.23 -6.98 -17.97
CA ASP A 156 2.28 -7.43 -19.00
C ASP A 156 1.03 -6.57 -19.05
N TRP A 157 0.54 -6.13 -17.89
CA TRP A 157 -0.57 -5.20 -17.81
C TRP A 157 -0.23 -3.85 -18.45
N MET A 158 0.94 -3.29 -18.14
CA MET A 158 1.46 -2.04 -18.72
C MET A 158 1.57 -2.13 -20.24
N ARG A 159 2.20 -3.19 -20.75
CA ARG A 159 2.32 -3.45 -22.20
C ARG A 159 0.96 -3.47 -22.90
N ARG A 160 -0.02 -4.18 -22.34
CA ARG A 160 -1.38 -4.24 -22.90
C ARG A 160 -2.10 -2.89 -22.88
N LYS A 161 -1.83 -2.05 -21.88
CA LYS A 161 -2.41 -0.70 -21.75
C LYS A 161 -1.63 0.37 -22.53
N ARG A 162 -0.59 -0.01 -23.29
CA ARG A 162 0.32 0.89 -24.02
C ARG A 162 0.96 1.95 -23.09
N ARG A 163 1.27 1.53 -21.86
CA ARG A 163 1.96 2.35 -20.86
C ARG A 163 3.42 1.89 -20.76
N GLY A 164 4.33 2.84 -20.54
CA GLY A 164 5.76 2.58 -20.39
C GLY A 164 6.20 2.70 -18.93
N LEU A 165 7.24 1.94 -18.55
CA LEU A 165 7.95 2.16 -17.29
C LEU A 165 9.05 3.20 -17.54
N ARG A 166 9.15 4.21 -16.67
CA ARG A 166 10.25 5.18 -16.71
C ARG A 166 11.34 4.70 -15.76
N ASN A 167 12.53 4.37 -16.28
CA ASN A 167 13.61 3.78 -15.48
C ASN A 167 13.15 2.55 -14.68
N SER A 168 12.33 1.69 -15.27
CA SER A 168 11.72 0.51 -14.62
C SER A 168 10.74 0.81 -13.47
N ARG A 169 10.39 2.08 -13.24
CA ARG A 169 9.43 2.54 -12.21
C ARG A 169 8.08 2.87 -12.85
N ALA A 170 7.01 2.67 -12.09
CA ALA A 170 5.64 2.95 -12.51
C ALA A 170 5.18 4.27 -11.88
N THR A 171 4.12 4.89 -12.41
CA THR A 171 3.48 6.01 -11.68
C THR A 171 2.51 5.47 -10.63
N ALA A 172 2.25 6.23 -9.57
CA ALA A 172 1.26 5.90 -8.55
C ALA A 172 -0.13 5.70 -9.20
N GLY A 173 -0.46 6.54 -10.19
CA GLY A 173 -1.67 6.40 -10.99
C GLY A 173 -1.72 5.08 -11.76
N ASP A 174 -0.62 4.63 -12.34
CA ASP A 174 -0.56 3.32 -13.02
C ASP A 174 -0.84 2.17 -12.05
N ILE A 175 -0.23 2.22 -10.87
CA ILE A 175 -0.37 1.18 -9.85
C ILE A 175 -1.80 1.15 -9.27
N ALA A 176 -2.39 2.31 -9.00
CA ALA A 176 -3.80 2.42 -8.59
C ALA A 176 -4.76 1.81 -9.63
N HIS A 177 -4.53 2.10 -10.92
CA HIS A 177 -5.29 1.51 -12.03
C HIS A 177 -5.07 0.00 -12.14
N TYR A 178 -3.83 -0.45 -11.99
CA TYR A 178 -3.48 -1.87 -12.03
C TYR A 178 -4.24 -2.66 -10.97
N TYR A 179 -4.32 -2.18 -9.71
CA TYR A 179 -5.04 -2.88 -8.65
C TYR A 179 -6.56 -2.93 -8.87
N ARG A 180 -7.16 -1.84 -9.38
CA ARG A 180 -8.58 -1.83 -9.75
C ARG A 180 -8.87 -2.82 -10.89
N ASP A 181 -8.04 -2.81 -11.92
CA ASP A 181 -8.17 -3.72 -13.05
C ASP A 181 -7.90 -5.18 -12.63
N TYR A 182 -7.01 -5.42 -11.66
CA TYR A 182 -6.75 -6.73 -11.09
C TYR A 182 -8.00 -7.34 -10.46
N VAL A 183 -8.67 -6.59 -9.57
CA VAL A 183 -9.92 -7.02 -8.91
C VAL A 183 -11.00 -7.36 -9.94
N THR A 184 -11.10 -6.56 -11.00
CA THR A 184 -12.05 -6.81 -12.09
C THR A 184 -11.67 -8.06 -12.88
N LYS A 185 -10.42 -8.17 -13.31
CA LYS A 185 -9.92 -9.27 -14.15
C LYS A 185 -9.97 -10.63 -13.45
N LYS A 186 -9.77 -10.64 -12.13
CA LYS A 186 -9.86 -11.86 -11.30
C LYS A 186 -11.28 -12.15 -10.78
N GLY A 187 -12.27 -11.35 -11.18
CA GLY A 187 -13.67 -11.59 -10.79
C GLY A 187 -13.95 -11.35 -9.30
N LEU A 188 -13.07 -10.67 -8.58
CA LEU A 188 -13.14 -10.50 -7.12
C LEU A 188 -14.11 -9.41 -6.68
N GLY A 189 -14.54 -8.54 -7.61
CA GLY A 189 -15.29 -7.32 -7.28
C GLY A 189 -16.60 -7.53 -6.51
N HIS A 190 -17.16 -8.74 -6.49
CA HIS A 190 -18.34 -9.06 -5.68
C HIS A 190 -18.06 -9.08 -4.17
N ASN A 191 -16.79 -9.25 -3.76
CA ASN A 191 -16.38 -9.23 -2.36
C ASN A 191 -16.04 -7.81 -1.86
N PHE A 192 -15.97 -6.80 -2.74
CA PHE A 192 -15.47 -5.47 -2.39
C PHE A 192 -16.60 -4.46 -2.18
N VAL A 193 -16.55 -3.77 -1.03
CA VAL A 193 -17.42 -2.66 -0.68
C VAL A 193 -16.57 -1.40 -0.56
N SER A 194 -16.52 -0.63 -1.65
CA SER A 194 -15.87 0.68 -1.69
C SER A 194 -16.75 1.75 -1.03
N GLY A 195 -16.11 2.75 -0.43
CA GLY A 195 -16.78 3.80 0.36
C GLY A 195 -17.07 3.39 1.80
N ALA A 196 -16.66 2.20 2.23
CA ALA A 196 -16.85 1.74 3.61
C ALA A 196 -15.74 2.26 4.52
N VAL A 197 -16.11 3.06 5.51
CA VAL A 197 -15.23 3.51 6.59
C VAL A 197 -15.62 2.72 7.84
N VAL A 198 -14.72 1.86 8.31
CA VAL A 198 -14.88 1.17 9.59
C VAL A 198 -14.42 2.10 10.70
N THR A 199 -15.24 2.23 11.74
CA THR A 199 -14.98 3.10 12.89
C THR A 199 -14.72 2.31 14.18
N ALA A 200 -15.23 1.09 14.29
CA ALA A 200 -14.97 0.23 15.44
C ALA A 200 -14.96 -1.26 15.07
N VAL A 201 -14.15 -2.00 15.82
CA VAL A 201 -14.13 -3.47 15.84
C VAL A 201 -14.19 -3.88 17.30
N GLU A 202 -15.28 -4.54 17.68
CA GLU A 202 -15.55 -4.95 19.06
C GLU A 202 -15.64 -6.46 19.14
N TRP A 203 -15.15 -7.02 20.23
CA TRP A 203 -15.34 -8.44 20.52
C TRP A 203 -16.73 -8.63 21.11
N GLY A 204 -17.60 -9.33 20.40
CA GLY A 204 -18.94 -9.67 20.85
C GLY A 204 -18.87 -10.66 22.00
N THR A 205 -19.37 -10.24 23.17
CA THR A 205 -19.69 -11.14 24.27
C THR A 205 -21.01 -11.80 23.96
N SER A 206 -20.99 -13.11 23.74
CA SER A 206 -22.20 -13.90 23.56
C SER A 206 -23.03 -13.85 24.85
N GLU A 207 -24.15 -13.13 24.85
CA GLU A 207 -25.16 -13.24 25.91
C GLU A 207 -25.62 -14.71 25.96
N PRO A 208 -25.67 -15.36 27.14
CA PRO A 208 -26.12 -16.74 27.26
C PRO A 208 -27.64 -16.79 27.05
N SER A 209 -28.08 -16.84 25.79
CA SER A 209 -29.47 -17.19 25.51
C SER A 209 -29.65 -18.67 25.86
N GLY A 210 -30.36 -18.94 26.94
CA GLY A 210 -30.59 -20.29 27.45
C GLY A 210 -31.24 -21.19 26.40
N SER A 211 -30.45 -22.07 25.80
CA SER A 211 -30.79 -23.36 25.20
C SER A 211 -29.49 -24.00 24.69
N GLU A 212 -29.21 -25.22 25.11
CA GLU A 212 -27.93 -25.91 24.93
C GLU A 212 -27.57 -26.21 23.46
N VAL A 213 -26.26 -26.44 23.25
CA VAL A 213 -25.59 -27.04 22.08
C VAL A 213 -25.19 -26.10 20.92
N GLN A 214 -24.39 -25.08 21.23
CA GLN A 214 -23.14 -24.78 20.54
C GLN A 214 -22.41 -23.71 21.35
N SER A 215 -21.16 -23.95 21.75
CA SER A 215 -20.33 -22.90 22.35
C SER A 215 -20.35 -21.70 21.40
N PRO A 216 -20.81 -20.52 21.85
CA PRO A 216 -20.98 -19.42 20.94
C PRO A 216 -19.59 -18.97 20.51
N ARG A 217 -19.25 -19.23 19.25
CA ARG A 217 -17.95 -18.83 18.69
C ARG A 217 -17.83 -17.32 18.88
N PRO A 218 -16.66 -16.82 19.32
CA PRO A 218 -16.49 -15.38 19.43
C PRO A 218 -16.76 -14.74 18.08
N LEU A 219 -17.53 -13.66 18.11
CA LEU A 219 -17.89 -12.87 16.94
C LEU A 219 -17.30 -11.49 17.11
N PHE A 220 -16.68 -10.99 16.08
CA PHE A 220 -16.34 -9.58 15.97
C PHE A 220 -17.54 -8.82 15.43
N GLN A 221 -17.90 -7.74 16.11
CA GLN A 221 -18.80 -6.73 15.59
C GLN A 221 -17.99 -5.62 14.92
N VAL A 222 -18.21 -5.41 13.63
CA VAL A 222 -17.55 -4.40 12.82
C VAL A 222 -18.57 -3.35 12.42
N SER A 223 -18.38 -2.11 12.89
CA SER A 223 -19.31 -1.01 12.65
C SER A 223 -18.61 0.16 11.93
N GLY A 224 -19.42 0.95 11.23
CA GLY A 224 -18.90 2.04 10.42
C GLY A 224 -19.98 2.72 9.61
N PHE A 225 -19.56 3.44 8.57
CA PHE A 225 -20.47 4.09 7.63
C PHE A 225 -20.04 3.89 6.18
N LEU A 226 -21.02 3.85 5.28
CA LEU A 226 -20.84 3.90 3.85
C LEU A 226 -20.96 5.35 3.40
N THR A 227 -19.91 5.86 2.78
CA THR A 227 -19.89 7.17 2.12
C THR A 227 -20.38 7.00 0.69
N SER A 228 -21.55 7.57 0.39
CA SER A 228 -22.10 7.61 -0.96
C SER A 228 -21.44 8.72 -1.80
N LYS A 229 -21.69 8.74 -3.11
CA LYS A 229 -21.12 9.73 -4.04
C LYS A 229 -21.55 11.16 -3.74
N ASP A 230 -22.71 11.32 -3.12
CA ASP A 230 -23.27 12.59 -2.65
C ASP A 230 -22.76 12.98 -1.25
N GLN A 231 -21.72 12.30 -0.74
CA GLN A 231 -21.17 12.45 0.61
C GLN A 231 -22.14 12.13 1.75
N SER A 232 -23.33 11.58 1.44
CA SER A 232 -24.21 11.07 2.48
C SER A 232 -23.58 9.84 3.14
N GLN A 233 -23.77 9.74 4.47
CA GLN A 233 -23.24 8.65 5.27
C GLN A 233 -24.38 7.74 5.73
N ARG A 234 -24.25 6.44 5.47
CA ARG A 234 -25.19 5.43 5.95
C ARG A 234 -24.47 4.48 6.91
N PRO A 235 -24.91 4.36 8.18
CA PRO A 235 -24.27 3.46 9.12
C PRO A 235 -24.46 1.99 8.72
N PHE A 236 -23.50 1.14 9.09
CA PHE A 236 -23.59 -0.31 8.99
C PHE A 236 -23.02 -0.97 10.25
N SER A 237 -23.47 -2.19 10.52
CA SER A 237 -22.91 -3.09 11.54
C SER A 237 -22.95 -4.51 11.00
N LEU A 238 -21.80 -5.19 11.02
CA LEU A 238 -21.60 -6.54 10.50
C LEU A 238 -20.99 -7.41 11.59
N CYS A 239 -21.39 -8.68 11.64
CA CYS A 239 -20.76 -9.68 12.52
C CYS A 239 -19.87 -10.62 11.70
N ALA A 240 -18.69 -10.97 12.22
CA ALA A 240 -17.81 -11.93 11.59
C ALA A 240 -17.03 -12.80 12.57
N HIS A 241 -16.70 -14.02 12.17
CA HIS A 241 -15.83 -14.89 12.97
C HIS A 241 -14.38 -14.43 12.99
N ASN A 242 -13.91 -13.82 11.89
CA ASN A 242 -12.54 -13.36 11.75
C ASN A 242 -12.54 -11.95 11.17
N VAL A 243 -11.67 -11.11 11.69
CA VAL A 243 -11.38 -9.77 11.15
C VAL A 243 -9.91 -9.69 10.81
N VAL A 244 -9.61 -9.23 9.60
CA VAL A 244 -8.25 -8.99 9.14
C VAL A 244 -8.05 -7.50 8.93
N LEU A 245 -7.06 -6.93 9.63
CA LEU A 245 -6.67 -5.54 9.48
C LEU A 245 -5.62 -5.42 8.36
N ALA A 246 -6.06 -4.93 7.21
CA ALA A 246 -5.25 -4.60 6.04
C ALA A 246 -5.23 -3.08 5.78
N THR A 247 -5.24 -2.29 6.85
CA THR A 247 -5.43 -0.83 6.84
C THR A 247 -4.22 -0.04 6.38
N GLY A 248 -3.03 -0.65 6.35
CA GLY A 248 -1.78 0.07 6.11
C GLY A 248 -1.40 0.97 7.28
N THR A 249 -0.44 1.88 7.06
CA THR A 249 0.17 2.73 8.10
C THR A 249 0.18 4.21 7.74
N SER A 250 -0.40 4.60 6.61
CA SER A 250 -0.31 5.96 6.06
C SER A 250 -1.36 6.94 6.57
N ASP A 251 -2.33 6.49 7.37
CA ASP A 251 -3.49 7.30 7.78
C ASP A 251 -3.25 8.19 9.01
N SER A 252 -2.17 7.96 9.77
CA SER A 252 -1.86 8.71 10.98
C SER A 252 -0.48 9.36 10.86
N PRO A 253 -0.39 10.60 10.35
CA PRO A 253 0.89 11.28 10.21
C PRO A 253 1.52 11.54 11.58
N THR A 254 2.86 11.45 11.65
CA THR A 254 3.61 11.83 12.85
C THR A 254 3.51 13.33 13.08
N GLN A 255 3.11 13.72 14.28
CA GLN A 255 3.08 15.11 14.74
C GLN A 255 4.31 15.41 15.60
N LEU A 256 4.82 16.63 15.51
CA LEU A 256 5.97 17.14 16.26
C LEU A 256 5.60 17.56 17.70
N GLY A 257 4.31 17.85 17.95
CA GLY A 257 3.81 18.32 19.24
C GLY A 257 4.26 19.74 19.59
N ILE A 258 4.48 20.60 18.60
CA ILE A 258 5.04 21.96 18.80
C ILE A 258 3.97 23.05 18.73
N PRO A 259 4.18 24.22 19.39
CA PRO A 259 3.28 25.35 19.28
C PRO A 259 3.05 25.77 17.82
N GLY A 260 1.78 25.92 17.42
CA GLY A 260 1.40 26.32 16.08
C GLY A 260 1.20 25.17 15.08
N GLU A 261 1.50 23.91 15.44
CA GLU A 261 1.29 22.75 14.54
C GLU A 261 -0.20 22.52 14.22
N THR A 262 -1.13 23.04 15.03
CA THR A 262 -2.58 22.94 14.82
C THR A 262 -3.17 24.12 14.04
N LEU A 263 -2.35 25.04 13.53
CA LEU A 263 -2.83 26.20 12.76
C LEU A 263 -3.47 25.74 11.43
N PRO A 264 -4.49 26.46 10.91
CA PRO A 264 -5.29 26.02 9.76
C PRO A 264 -4.54 25.96 8.41
N PHE A 265 -3.30 26.44 8.36
CA PHE A 265 -2.43 26.39 7.19
C PHE A 265 -1.29 25.36 7.35
N VAL A 266 -1.28 24.59 8.44
CA VAL A 266 -0.34 23.50 8.66
C VAL A 266 -1.00 22.19 8.23
N TYR A 267 -0.30 21.44 7.38
CA TYR A 267 -0.77 20.17 6.83
C TYR A 267 0.34 19.13 6.90
N HIS A 268 -0.04 17.87 7.09
CA HIS A 268 0.89 16.74 7.17
C HIS A 268 0.89 15.86 5.92
N GLU A 269 0.17 16.28 4.87
CA GLU A 269 0.04 15.54 3.63
C GLU A 269 0.33 16.43 2.42
N LEU A 270 1.00 15.85 1.42
CA LEU A 270 1.28 16.51 0.15
C LEU A 270 -0.01 16.83 -0.64
N SER A 271 -1.05 16.02 -0.46
CA SER A 271 -2.39 16.22 -1.03
C SER A 271 -2.97 17.61 -0.74
N ALA A 272 -2.65 18.19 0.42
CA ALA A 272 -3.09 19.52 0.81
C ALA A 272 -2.42 20.62 -0.03
N LEU A 273 -1.10 20.51 -0.27
CA LEU A 273 -0.37 21.42 -1.16
C LEU A 273 -0.87 21.31 -2.60
N GLU A 274 -1.16 20.09 -3.06
CA GLU A 274 -1.76 19.86 -4.39
C GLU A 274 -3.15 20.49 -4.51
N ALA A 275 -3.99 20.37 -3.48
CA ALA A 275 -5.32 20.97 -3.46
C ALA A 275 -5.23 22.50 -3.44
N ALA A 276 -4.36 23.07 -2.62
CA ALA A 276 -4.11 24.51 -2.55
C ALA A 276 -3.62 25.06 -3.89
N ARG A 277 -2.70 24.36 -4.56
CA ARG A 277 -2.23 24.72 -5.89
C ARG A 277 -3.35 24.68 -6.94
N ARG A 278 -4.17 23.61 -6.95
CA ARG A 278 -5.32 23.48 -7.87
C ARG A 278 -6.39 24.53 -7.63
N ALA A 279 -6.63 24.91 -6.38
CA ALA A 279 -7.55 25.98 -6.01
C ALA A 279 -6.99 27.38 -6.32
N GLY A 280 -5.71 27.50 -6.68
CA GLY A 280 -5.04 28.77 -6.93
C GLY A 280 -4.71 29.57 -5.67
N THR A 281 -4.84 28.97 -4.48
CA THR A 281 -4.50 29.63 -3.20
C THR A 281 -2.99 29.69 -2.97
N VAL A 282 -2.23 28.78 -3.60
CA VAL A 282 -0.76 28.80 -3.63
C VAL A 282 -0.30 28.95 -5.08
N THR A 283 0.51 29.98 -5.32
CA THR A 283 1.01 30.38 -6.63
C THR A 283 2.52 30.68 -6.57
N PRO A 284 3.20 30.82 -7.72
CA PRO A 284 4.60 31.23 -7.75
C PRO A 284 4.89 32.58 -7.09
N THR A 285 3.88 33.43 -6.95
CA THR A 285 3.98 34.77 -6.35
C THR A 285 3.53 34.80 -4.88
N SER A 286 3.14 33.65 -4.32
CA SER A 286 2.73 33.54 -2.91
C SER A 286 3.95 33.54 -1.99
N ASP A 287 3.69 33.69 -0.69
CA ASP A 287 4.72 33.46 0.33
C ASP A 287 5.27 32.02 0.24
N PRO A 288 6.55 31.80 0.64
CA PRO A 288 7.15 30.49 0.55
C PRO A 288 6.43 29.43 1.39
N VAL A 289 6.32 28.22 0.85
CA VAL A 289 5.84 27.05 1.59
C VAL A 289 6.98 26.50 2.44
N LEU A 290 6.73 26.33 3.74
CA LEU A 290 7.63 25.64 4.67
C LEU A 290 7.41 24.13 4.59
N ILE A 291 8.45 23.39 4.21
CA ILE A 291 8.47 21.93 4.17
C ILE A 291 9.39 21.43 5.29
N ILE A 292 8.87 20.54 6.14
CA ILE A 292 9.57 20.05 7.33
C ILE A 292 9.91 18.56 7.18
N GLY A 293 11.16 18.21 7.44
CA GLY A 293 11.66 16.84 7.47
C GLY A 293 12.63 16.54 6.32
N ALA A 294 13.39 15.45 6.44
CA ALA A 294 14.38 15.03 5.42
C ALA A 294 14.13 13.60 4.91
N GLY A 295 12.86 13.16 4.96
CA GLY A 295 12.40 11.89 4.39
C GLY A 295 11.92 12.06 2.95
N LEU A 296 11.46 10.95 2.35
CA LEU A 296 11.01 10.95 0.95
C LEU A 296 9.73 11.77 0.74
N SER A 297 8.80 11.77 1.70
CA SER A 297 7.60 12.63 1.63
C SER A 297 7.94 14.12 1.56
N ALA A 298 8.94 14.57 2.34
CA ALA A 298 9.42 15.96 2.26
C ALA A 298 10.11 16.23 0.92
N ALA A 299 10.89 15.27 0.41
CA ALA A 299 11.54 15.38 -0.90
C ALA A 299 10.51 15.48 -2.03
N ASP A 300 9.44 14.67 -2.00
CA ASP A 300 8.36 14.71 -2.98
C ASP A 300 7.61 16.06 -2.90
N ALA A 301 7.38 16.59 -1.71
CA ALA A 301 6.77 17.91 -1.53
C ALA A 301 7.66 19.03 -2.10
N VAL A 302 8.98 18.96 -1.89
CA VAL A 302 9.95 19.88 -2.49
C VAL A 302 9.89 19.79 -4.02
N LEU A 303 9.95 18.58 -4.57
CA LEU A 303 9.92 18.35 -6.01
C LEU A 303 8.62 18.89 -6.62
N TYR A 304 7.48 18.66 -5.96
CA TYR A 304 6.17 19.18 -6.36
C TYR A 304 6.14 20.71 -6.38
N ALA A 305 6.51 21.35 -5.27
CA ALA A 305 6.52 22.81 -5.15
C ALA A 305 7.42 23.45 -6.23
N ARG A 306 8.62 22.89 -6.42
CA ARG A 306 9.59 23.38 -7.41
C ARG A 306 9.13 23.16 -8.85
N HIS A 307 8.43 22.07 -9.14
CA HIS A 307 7.85 21.84 -10.48
C HIS A 307 6.88 22.97 -10.89
N TYR A 308 6.16 23.52 -9.92
CA TYR A 308 5.23 24.63 -10.13
C TYR A 308 5.79 26.01 -9.82
N ASN A 309 7.12 26.15 -9.65
CA ASN A 309 7.81 27.39 -9.30
C ASN A 309 7.30 28.04 -8.00
N ILE A 310 6.81 27.25 -7.06
CA ILE A 310 6.40 27.73 -5.73
C ILE A 310 7.68 27.94 -4.90
N PRO A 311 7.85 29.09 -4.22
CA PRO A 311 9.00 29.30 -3.35
C PRO A 311 8.98 28.34 -2.15
N VAL A 312 10.13 27.79 -1.77
CA VAL A 312 10.25 26.76 -0.73
C VAL A 312 11.22 27.20 0.36
N ILE A 313 10.82 27.00 1.61
CA ILE A 313 11.73 26.94 2.76
C ILE A 313 11.74 25.48 3.22
N HIS A 314 12.90 24.84 3.26
CA HIS A 314 13.05 23.43 3.62
C HIS A 314 13.81 23.30 4.93
N ALA A 315 13.12 22.93 6.00
CA ALA A 315 13.67 22.79 7.35
C ALA A 315 13.80 21.33 7.77
N PHE A 316 14.95 20.95 8.30
CA PHE A 316 15.21 19.57 8.72
C PHE A 316 16.24 19.50 9.85
N ARG A 317 16.11 18.48 10.70
CA ARG A 317 16.88 18.33 11.94
C ARG A 317 18.30 17.79 11.80
N ARG A 318 18.60 17.11 10.69
CA ARG A 318 19.91 16.46 10.47
C ARG A 318 20.84 17.39 9.69
N THR A 319 22.14 17.16 9.79
CA THR A 319 23.11 17.77 8.85
C THR A 319 22.94 17.13 7.48
N VAL A 320 23.30 17.86 6.41
CA VAL A 320 23.16 17.36 5.01
C VAL A 320 24.08 16.16 4.73
N ASP A 321 25.18 16.06 5.47
CA ASP A 321 26.18 14.99 5.35
C ASP A 321 25.94 13.82 6.33
N ASP A 322 24.83 13.83 7.08
CA ASP A 322 24.45 12.74 7.98
C ASP A 322 24.26 11.42 7.19
N PRO A 323 25.01 10.35 7.48
CA PRO A 323 24.92 9.08 6.74
C PRO A 323 23.55 8.40 6.88
N GLY A 324 22.79 8.72 7.91
CA GLY A 324 21.43 8.24 8.13
C GLY A 324 20.38 8.93 7.25
N LEU A 325 20.72 10.00 6.51
CA LEU A 325 19.78 10.62 5.57
C LEU A 325 19.45 9.66 4.42
N VAL A 326 18.17 9.57 4.09
CA VAL A 326 17.68 8.67 3.02
C VAL A 326 18.36 8.93 1.68
N PHE A 327 18.71 10.20 1.41
CA PHE A 327 19.39 10.59 0.18
C PHE A 327 20.79 9.99 0.02
N ASN A 328 21.48 9.72 1.14
CA ASN A 328 22.81 9.11 1.14
C ASN A 328 22.75 7.58 0.95
N GLN A 329 21.56 6.99 1.01
CA GLN A 329 21.33 5.54 0.89
C GLN A 329 20.77 5.14 -0.48
N LEU A 330 20.28 6.11 -1.26
CA LEU A 330 19.67 5.86 -2.57
C LEU A 330 20.71 5.95 -3.69
N PRO A 331 20.76 5.01 -4.64
CA PRO A 331 21.65 5.12 -5.80
C PRO A 331 21.26 6.29 -6.74
N LYS A 332 22.21 7.21 -7.01
CA LYS A 332 22.02 8.39 -7.89
C LYS A 332 21.44 8.07 -9.26
N MET A 333 21.89 6.98 -9.88
CA MET A 333 21.44 6.56 -11.21
C MET A 333 19.94 6.21 -11.23
N LEU A 334 19.42 5.64 -10.14
CA LEU A 334 18.01 5.21 -10.05
C LEU A 334 17.10 6.35 -9.58
N TYR A 335 17.63 7.25 -8.74
CA TYR A 335 16.88 8.30 -8.05
C TYR A 335 17.48 9.70 -8.27
N PRO A 336 17.68 10.15 -9.52
CA PRO A 336 18.29 11.44 -9.81
C PRO A 336 17.48 12.62 -9.22
N GLU A 337 16.16 12.50 -9.14
CA GLU A 337 15.27 13.51 -8.56
C GLU A 337 15.54 13.76 -7.07
N TYR A 338 15.77 12.71 -6.27
CA TYR A 338 16.07 12.86 -4.85
C TYR A 338 17.49 13.36 -4.60
N HIS A 339 18.43 13.05 -5.51
CA HIS A 339 19.76 13.64 -5.47
C HIS A 339 19.74 15.13 -5.81
N LYS A 340 18.82 15.57 -6.65
CA LYS A 340 18.60 17.00 -6.89
C LYS A 340 18.11 17.70 -5.62
N VAL A 341 17.20 17.08 -4.86
CA VAL A 341 16.79 17.62 -3.55
C VAL A 341 17.97 17.69 -2.58
N HIS A 342 18.76 16.62 -2.48
CA HIS A 342 19.96 16.61 -1.63
C HIS A 342 20.98 17.68 -2.03
N GLN A 343 21.18 17.90 -3.34
CA GLN A 343 22.02 18.98 -3.85
C GLN A 343 21.49 20.36 -3.43
N MET A 344 20.18 20.62 -3.56
CA MET A 344 19.55 21.86 -3.09
C MET A 344 19.72 22.04 -1.57
N MET A 345 19.60 20.96 -0.79
CA MET A 345 19.83 21.00 0.66
C MET A 345 21.26 21.47 1.00
N ARG A 346 22.27 21.04 0.22
CA ARG A 346 23.69 21.39 0.41
C ARG A 346 24.04 22.80 -0.08
N GLU A 347 23.57 23.18 -1.26
CA GLU A 347 24.01 24.38 -1.99
C GLU A 347 23.25 25.67 -1.59
N GLN A 348 22.29 25.59 -0.66
CA GLN A 348 21.51 26.75 -0.19
C GLN A 348 21.70 27.06 1.29
N SER A 349 22.94 27.40 1.64
CA SER A 349 23.24 28.12 2.88
C SER A 349 22.78 29.58 2.78
N ILE A 350 22.35 30.15 3.92
CA ILE A 350 21.85 31.53 4.10
C ILE A 350 22.83 32.60 3.54
N LEU A 351 24.09 32.24 3.29
CA LEU A 351 25.21 33.14 3.04
C LEU A 351 25.67 33.24 1.58
N SER A 352 25.07 32.51 0.62
CA SER A 352 25.56 32.47 -0.76
C SER A 352 24.44 32.59 -1.82
N PRO A 353 24.60 33.44 -2.85
CA PRO A 353 23.69 33.46 -3.99
C PRO A 353 23.76 32.09 -4.69
N SER A 354 22.65 31.37 -4.64
CA SER A 354 22.59 29.98 -5.06
C SER A 354 22.03 29.84 -6.48
N PRO A 355 22.40 28.77 -7.22
CA PRO A 355 21.78 28.46 -8.51
C PRO A 355 20.27 28.15 -8.44
N TYR A 356 19.69 27.89 -7.26
CA TYR A 356 18.30 27.47 -7.12
C TYR A 356 17.37 28.58 -6.61
N GLU A 357 17.14 29.62 -7.41
CA GLU A 357 16.23 30.72 -7.06
C GLU A 357 14.87 30.21 -6.53
N GLY A 358 14.43 30.74 -5.38
CA GLY A 358 13.16 30.35 -4.75
C GLY A 358 13.20 29.07 -3.91
N TYR A 359 14.38 28.59 -3.49
CA TYR A 359 14.51 27.58 -2.43
C TYR A 359 15.45 28.09 -1.34
N ARG A 360 15.17 27.74 -0.07
CA ARG A 360 16.02 28.05 1.07
C ARG A 360 16.15 26.83 1.97
N SER A 361 17.38 26.40 2.25
CA SER A 361 17.68 25.28 3.15
C SER A 361 17.87 25.77 4.58
N LEU A 362 17.29 25.08 5.56
CA LEU A 362 17.47 25.29 7.00
C LEU A 362 17.88 23.95 7.65
N PRO A 363 19.16 23.54 7.54
CA PRO A 363 19.68 22.34 8.20
C PRO A 363 19.77 22.54 9.72
N GLU A 364 19.81 21.42 10.45
CA GLU A 364 19.94 21.38 11.91
C GLU A 364 18.88 22.22 12.66
N HIS A 365 17.74 22.44 12.01
CA HIS A 365 16.68 23.24 12.60
C HIS A 365 15.98 22.44 13.70
N GLN A 366 16.12 22.92 14.93
CA GLN A 366 15.39 22.43 16.09
C GLN A 366 14.34 23.50 16.44
N PRO A 367 13.05 23.13 16.51
CA PRO A 367 12.06 24.01 17.10
C PRO A 367 12.49 24.36 18.54
N PRO A 368 12.27 25.60 19.00
CA PRO A 368 12.60 26.00 20.36
C PRO A 368 11.83 25.22 21.43
#